data_AF-A0A2T3ZRD1-F1
#
_entry.id   AF-A0A2T3ZRD1-F1
#
_cell.length_a   1.000
_cell.length_b   1.000
_cell.length_c   1.000
_cell.angle_alpha   90.00
_cell.angle_beta   90.00
_cell.angle_gamma   90.00
#
_symmetry.space_group_name_H-M   'P 1'
#
loop_
_entity.id
_entity.type
_entity.pdbx_description
1 polymer ?
#
loop_
_entity_poly.entity_id
_entity_poly.type
_entity_poly.pdbx_seq_one_letter_code
_entity_poly.pdbx_strand_id
1 'polypeptide(L)'
;RKREKGKVIKLTKPKPFNKDLRKMDKFFLEFLTYFRYFPYTLKDDEDRVIFAGSCLAGDAEIWFRLIIQNYEEGKINLKKLKT
;
A
#
# COMPACT_ATOMS: atom_id res chain seq x y z
N ARG A 1 -34.82 -12.54 18.83
CA ARG A 1 -33.58 -12.80 18.04
C ARG A 1 -32.57 -11.70 18.36
N LYS A 2 -31.53 -11.99 19.15
CA LYS A 2 -30.44 -11.04 19.42
C LYS A 2 -29.59 -10.94 18.15
N ARG A 3 -29.54 -9.75 17.54
CA ARG A 3 -28.60 -9.46 16.45
C ARG A 3 -27.22 -9.42 17.09
N GLU A 4 -26.39 -10.43 16.84
CA GLU A 4 -24.97 -10.34 17.16
C GLU A 4 -24.43 -9.10 16.45
N LYS A 5 -23.93 -8.14 17.22
CA LYS A 5 -23.26 -6.97 16.69
C LYS A 5 -22.05 -7.49 15.93
N GLY A 6 -22.12 -7.48 14.60
CA GLY A 6 -21.02 -7.89 13.74
C GLY A 6 -19.74 -7.29 14.27
N LYS A 7 -18.81 -8.15 14.68
CA LYS A 7 -17.51 -7.76 15.21
C LYS A 7 -16.91 -6.85 14.14
N VAL A 8 -16.80 -5.56 14.41
CA VAL A 8 -16.10 -4.64 13.50
C VAL A 8 -14.66 -5.11 13.52
N ILE A 9 -14.28 -5.91 12.53
CA ILE A 9 -12.88 -6.28 12.33
C ILE A 9 -12.22 -4.97 11.90
N LYS A 10 -11.66 -4.24 12.86
CA LYS A 10 -10.67 -3.21 12.58
C LYS A 10 -9.47 -3.98 12.01
N LEU A 11 -9.46 -4.21 10.70
CA LEU A 11 -8.28 -4.70 10.03
C LEU A 11 -7.24 -3.59 10.16
N THR A 12 -6.24 -3.85 11.00
CA THR A 12 -5.10 -2.98 11.18
C THR A 12 -4.32 -2.94 9.86
N LYS A 13 -3.84 -1.75 9.48
CA LYS A 13 -2.94 -1.59 8.32
C LYS A 13 -1.79 -2.63 8.42
N PRO A 14 -1.35 -3.23 7.30
CA PRO A 14 -0.23 -4.17 7.32
C PRO A 14 0.97 -3.58 8.05
N LYS A 15 1.68 -4.43 8.80
CA LYS A 15 2.87 -3.94 9.51
C LYS A 15 3.94 -3.52 8.50
N PRO A 16 4.70 -2.45 8.79
CA PRO A 16 5.77 -2.04 7.91
C PRO A 16 6.81 -3.15 7.71
N PHE A 17 7.20 -3.39 6.46
CA PHE A 17 8.24 -4.37 6.14
C PHE A 17 9.61 -3.85 6.56
N ASN A 18 10.29 -4.57 7.46
CA ASN A 18 11.56 -4.16 8.07
C ASN A 18 12.78 -4.94 7.57
N LYS A 19 12.75 -5.41 6.31
CA LYS A 19 13.82 -6.18 5.63
C LYS A 19 14.04 -7.62 6.12
N ASP A 20 13.24 -8.10 7.07
CA ASP A 20 13.30 -9.50 7.47
C ASP A 20 12.69 -10.40 6.40
N LEU A 21 13.54 -11.07 5.61
CA LEU A 21 13.13 -11.99 4.55
C LEU A 21 12.18 -13.09 5.03
N ARG A 22 12.29 -13.51 6.29
CA ARG A 22 11.40 -14.54 6.88
C ARG A 22 9.97 -14.04 7.06
N LYS A 23 9.76 -12.72 6.99
CA LYS A 23 8.45 -12.07 7.13
C LYS A 23 7.85 -11.63 5.79
N MET A 24 8.53 -11.91 4.69
CA MET A 24 8.17 -11.44 3.36
C MET A 24 6.86 -12.10 2.87
N ASP A 25 6.72 -13.42 3.05
CA ASP A 25 5.46 -14.13 2.77
C ASP A 25 4.29 -13.61 3.62
N LYS A 26 4.55 -13.36 4.90
CA LYS A 26 3.55 -12.82 5.84
C LYS A 26 3.10 -11.42 5.42
N PHE A 27 4.04 -10.58 5.00
CA PHE A 27 3.76 -9.23 4.52
C PHE A 27 2.85 -9.25 3.29
N PHE A 28 3.11 -10.11 2.31
CA PHE A 28 2.24 -10.25 1.14
C PHE A 28 0.87 -10.84 1.48
N LEU A 29 0.81 -11.81 2.39
CA LEU A 29 -0.46 -12.36 2.85
C LEU A 29 -1.32 -11.30 3.56
N GLU A 30 -0.72 -10.44 4.38
CA GLU A 30 -1.40 -9.32 5.03
C GLU A 30 -1.94 -8.32 4.00
N PHE A 31 -1.19 -8.00 2.95
CA PHE A 31 -1.69 -7.17 1.85
C PHE A 31 -2.84 -7.78 1.07
N LEU A 32 -2.68 -9.05 0.65
CA LEU A 32 -3.73 -9.75 -0.09
C LEU A 32 -5.03 -9.77 0.72
N THR A 33 -4.90 -10.00 2.03
CA THR A 33 -6.05 -9.97 2.95
C THR A 33 -6.64 -8.56 3.01
N TYR A 34 -5.81 -7.53 3.21
CA TYR A 34 -6.28 -6.15 3.29
C TYR A 34 -7.05 -5.73 2.03
N PHE A 35 -6.51 -5.97 0.84
CA PHE A 35 -7.18 -5.61 -0.42
C PHE A 35 -8.48 -6.38 -0.66
N ARG A 36 -8.55 -7.65 -0.27
CA ARG A 36 -9.79 -8.45 -0.36
C ARG A 36 -10.90 -7.93 0.56
N TYR A 37 -10.54 -7.45 1.74
CA TYR A 37 -11.50 -6.89 2.71
C TYR A 37 -11.90 -5.44 2.38
N PHE A 38 -11.04 -4.71 1.69
CA PHE A 38 -11.23 -3.29 1.38
C PHE A 38 -11.23 -2.99 -0.14
N PRO A 39 -12.07 -3.70 -0.94
CA PRO A 39 -12.00 -3.64 -2.40
C PRO A 39 -12.31 -2.26 -2.98
N TYR A 40 -13.04 -1.41 -2.25
CA TYR A 40 -13.42 -0.06 -2.69
C TYR A 40 -12.50 1.05 -2.16
N THR A 41 -11.53 0.72 -1.30
CA THR A 41 -10.71 1.74 -0.60
C THR A 41 -9.52 2.18 -1.45
N LEU A 42 -9.09 1.33 -2.39
CA LEU A 42 -7.97 1.56 -3.31
C LEU A 42 -8.45 1.07 -4.68
N LYS A 43 -9.13 1.98 -5.37
CA LYS A 43 -10.01 1.68 -6.51
C LYS A 43 -9.21 1.30 -7.75
N ASP A 44 -8.06 1.94 -7.91
CA ASP A 44 -7.17 1.77 -9.04
C ASP A 44 -5.85 1.10 -8.62
N ASP A 45 -5.18 0.45 -9.56
CA ASP A 45 -3.90 -0.21 -9.29
C ASP A 45 -2.81 0.79 -8.86
N GLU A 46 -2.91 2.06 -9.29
CA GLU A 46 -2.03 3.14 -8.83
C GLU A 46 -2.15 3.36 -7.31
N ASP A 47 -3.38 3.44 -6.78
CA ASP A 47 -3.63 3.60 -5.34
C ASP A 47 -3.07 2.41 -4.54
N ARG A 48 -3.17 1.20 -5.09
CA ARG A 48 -2.66 -0.03 -4.46
C ARG A 48 -1.14 -0.02 -4.38
N VAL A 49 -0.46 0.44 -5.43
CA VAL A 49 1.00 0.57 -5.46
C VAL A 49 1.47 1.64 -4.47
N ILE A 50 0.81 2.80 -4.43
CA ILE A 50 1.13 3.88 -3.47
C ILE A 50 0.93 3.39 -2.04
N PHE A 51 -0.20 2.72 -1.76
CA PHE A 51 -0.48 2.15 -0.45
C PHE A 51 0.56 1.10 -0.05
N ALA A 52 0.96 0.22 -0.99
CA ALA A 52 1.98 -0.78 -0.74
C ALA A 52 3.32 -0.15 -0.36
N GLY A 53 3.73 0.89 -1.10
CA GLY A 53 4.90 1.71 -0.77
C GLY A 53 4.84 2.31 0.63
N SER A 54 3.67 2.79 1.05
CA SER A 54 3.46 3.36 2.40
C SER A 54 3.57 2.36 3.55
N CYS A 55 3.72 1.06 3.25
CA CYS A 55 3.96 0.01 4.25
C CYS A 55 5.41 -0.52 4.18
N LEU A 56 6.31 0.16 3.49
CA LEU A 56 7.75 -0.11 3.55
C LEU A 56 8.36 0.67 4.72
N ALA A 57 9.47 0.15 5.27
CA ALA A 57 10.26 0.85 6.29
C ALA A 57 11.76 0.67 6.06
N GLY A 58 12.56 1.61 6.58
CA GLY A 58 14.02 1.58 6.45
C GLY A 58 14.48 1.71 4.99
N ASP A 59 15.56 1.02 4.60
CA ASP A 59 16.13 1.18 3.25
C ASP A 59 15.15 0.82 2.14
N ALA A 60 14.20 -0.09 2.37
CA ALA A 60 13.16 -0.42 1.38
C ALA A 60 12.26 0.79 1.10
N GLU A 61 11.90 1.54 2.14
CA GLU A 61 11.15 2.79 2.02
C GLU A 61 11.99 3.86 1.32
N ILE A 62 13.26 4.02 1.72
CA ILE A 62 14.16 5.03 1.13
C ILE A 62 14.31 4.78 -0.38
N TRP A 63 14.58 3.53 -0.77
CA TRP A 63 14.71 3.13 -2.17
C TRP A 63 13.40 3.36 -2.94
N PHE A 64 12.26 2.93 -2.40
CA PHE A 64 10.99 3.03 -3.11
C PHE A 64 10.47 4.47 -3.21
N ARG A 65 10.68 5.29 -2.16
CA ARG A 65 10.29 6.70 -2.15
C ARG A 65 10.99 7.49 -3.27
N LEU A 66 12.26 7.20 -3.54
CA LEU A 66 13.00 7.84 -4.64
C LEU A 66 12.38 7.50 -6.01
N ILE A 67 11.89 6.27 -6.18
CA ILE A 67 11.21 5.85 -7.41
C ILE A 67 9.90 6.63 -7.60
N ILE A 68 9.09 6.76 -6.53
CA ILE A 68 7.85 7.54 -6.57
C ILE A 68 8.13 9.02 -6.87
N GLN A 69 9.11 9.63 -6.20
CA GLN A 69 9.46 11.03 -6.42
C GLN A 69 9.87 11.29 -7.88
N ASN A 70 10.76 10.45 -8.43
CA ASN A 70 11.16 10.57 -9.83
C ASN A 70 9.97 10.41 -10.80
N TYR A 71 9.03 9.51 -10.49
CA TYR A 71 7.82 9.33 -11.30
C TYR A 71 6.90 10.54 -11.26
N GLU A 72 6.68 11.13 -10.08
CA GLU A 72 5.85 12.33 -9.92
C GLU A 72 6.45 13.55 -10.64
N GLU A 73 7.75 13.76 -10.51
CA GLU A 73 8.49 14.80 -11.24
C GLU A 73 8.40 14.59 -12.76
N GLY A 74 8.54 13.34 -13.23
CA GLY A 74 8.34 12.96 -14.62
C GLY A 74 6.91 13.25 -15.12
N LYS A 75 5.88 12.97 -14.31
CA LYS A 75 4.47 13.31 -14.59
C LYS A 75 4.27 14.83 -14.69
N ILE A 76 4.89 15.62 -13.82
CA ILE A 76 4.84 17.08 -13.85
C ILE A 76 5.46 17.60 -15.15
N ASN A 77 6.61 17.07 -15.54
CA ASN A 77 7.29 17.47 -16.78
C ASN A 77 6.49 17.07 -18.04
N LEU A 78 5.89 15.88 -18.06
CA LEU A 78 5.04 15.43 -19.16
C LEU A 78 3.78 16.30 -19.33
N LYS A 79 3.19 16.78 -18.22
CA LYS A 79 2.07 17.73 -18.26
C LYS A 79 2.49 19.08 -18.81
N LYS A 80 3.67 19.59 -18.44
CA LYS A 80 4.23 20.85 -18.96
C LYS A 80 4.52 20.80 -20.46
N LEU A 81 4.88 19.64 -21.00
CA LEU A 81 5.14 19.44 -22.44
C LEU A 81 3.86 19.35 -23.30
N LYS A 82 2.70 19.14 -22.68
CA LYS A 82 1.39 19.00 -23.36
C LYS A 82 0.54 20.27 -23.30
N THR A 83 1.09 21.36 -22.78
CA THR A 83 0.44 22.68 -22.67
C THR A 83 1.18 23.66 -23.57
#